data_AF-A0A0V8QAZ4-F1
#
_entry.id   AF-A0A0V8QAZ4-F1
#
_cell.length_a   1.000
_cell.length_b   1.000
_cell.length_c   1.000
_cell.angle_alpha   90.00
_cell.angle_beta   90.00
_cell.angle_gamma   90.00
#
_symmetry.space_group_name_H-M   'P 1'
#
loop_
_entity.id
_entity.type
_entity.pdbx_description
1 polymer ?
#
loop_
_entity_poly.entity_id
_entity_poly.type
_entity_poly.pdbx_seq_one_letter_code
_entity_poly.pdbx_strand_id
1 'polypeptide(L)'
;MGQGYFHQEPDTKKWSVQFSYKDYYGNTQRKHKRGFATKRDAKQFMDEFILKQQSNINMSFASFLDEYKENMYSDLRDSTIATKKHMIELHILPYFKDKSISAITALDIKRW
;
A
#
# COMPACT_ATOMS: atom_id res chain seq x y z
N MET A 1 9.40 -7.62 -15.27
CA MET A 1 8.85 -6.39 -14.66
C MET A 1 7.79 -5.85 -15.60
N GLY A 2 6.55 -5.67 -15.14
CA GLY A 2 5.43 -5.30 -16.01
C GLY A 2 5.66 -3.95 -16.68
N GLN A 3 5.62 -3.89 -18.00
CA GLN A 3 5.76 -2.64 -18.74
C GLN A 3 4.51 -1.78 -18.52
N GLY A 4 4.68 -0.56 -18.00
CA GLY A 4 3.64 0.45 -18.02
C GLY A 4 3.37 0.91 -19.46
N TYR A 5 2.10 1.06 -19.81
CA TYR A 5 1.67 1.64 -21.08
C TYR A 5 1.72 3.16 -20.99
N PHE A 6 2.47 3.80 -21.89
CA PHE A 6 2.61 5.25 -21.96
C PHE A 6 1.98 5.75 -23.26
N HIS A 7 1.10 6.74 -23.14
CA HIS A 7 0.41 7.32 -24.28
C HIS A 7 0.47 8.84 -24.22
N GLN A 8 0.78 9.47 -25.36
CA GLN A 8 0.75 10.91 -25.52
C GLN A 8 -0.56 11.31 -26.19
N GLU A 9 -1.30 12.21 -25.56
CA GLU A 9 -2.53 12.76 -26.12
C GLU A 9 -2.22 13.66 -27.33
N PRO A 10 -2.88 13.48 -28.49
CA PRO A 10 -2.61 14.25 -29.70
C PRO A 10 -2.88 15.75 -29.54
N ASP A 11 -3.98 16.10 -28.87
CA ASP A 11 -4.46 17.49 -28.75
C ASP A 11 -3.65 18.31 -27.73
N THR A 12 -3.39 17.73 -26.56
CA THR A 12 -2.76 18.44 -25.44
C THR A 12 -1.24 18.25 -25.38
N LYS A 13 -0.69 17.32 -26.18
CA LYS A 13 0.70 16.82 -26.11
C LYS A 13 1.12 16.30 -24.73
N LYS A 14 0.18 16.10 -23.80
CA LYS A 14 0.44 15.59 -22.46
C LYS A 14 0.58 14.06 -22.47
N TRP A 15 1.32 13.56 -21.50
CA TRP A 15 1.56 12.14 -21.31
C TRP A 15 0.60 11.53 -20.27
N SER A 16 0.28 10.28 -20.49
CA SER A 16 -0.47 9.42 -19.59
C SER A 16 0.31 8.12 -19.35
N VAL A 17 0.10 7.52 -18.18
CA VAL A 17 0.65 6.22 -17.83
C VAL A 17 -0.45 5.32 -17.27
N GLN A 18 -0.49 4.10 -17.77
CA GLN A 18 -1.34 3.03 -17.28
C GLN A 18 -0.49 1.81 -16.94
N PHE A 19 -0.62 1.30 -15.72
CA PHE A 19 0.16 0.15 -15.27
C PHE A 19 -0.64 -0.71 -14.30
N SER A 20 -0.27 -1.98 -14.23
CA SER A 20 -0.82 -2.94 -13.26
C SER A 20 0.13 -3.05 -12.07
N TYR A 21 -0.41 -3.12 -10.87
CA TYR A 21 0.34 -3.34 -9.63
C TYR A 21 -0.41 -4.33 -8.74
N LYS A 22 0.30 -5.01 -7.85
CA LYS A 22 -0.34 -5.80 -6.79
C LYS A 22 -0.63 -4.88 -5.61
N ASP A 23 -1.88 -4.87 -5.18
CA ASP A 23 -2.23 -4.23 -3.92
C ASP A 23 -1.75 -5.07 -2.73
N TYR A 24 -1.94 -4.53 -1.52
CA TYR A 24 -1.54 -5.17 -0.27
C TYR A 24 -2.37 -6.43 0.06
N TYR A 25 -3.50 -6.66 -0.63
CA TYR A 25 -4.26 -7.91 -0.55
C TYR A 25 -3.79 -8.94 -1.57
N GLY A 26 -2.78 -8.63 -2.40
CA GLY A 26 -2.28 -9.48 -3.46
C GLY A 26 -3.10 -9.45 -4.75
N ASN A 27 -4.15 -8.62 -4.83
CA ASN A 27 -4.97 -8.49 -6.03
C ASN A 27 -4.26 -7.60 -7.05
N THR A 28 -4.41 -7.93 -8.33
CA THR A 28 -3.85 -7.11 -9.41
C THR A 28 -4.81 -5.97 -9.74
N GLN A 29 -4.39 -4.75 -9.47
CA GLN A 29 -5.15 -3.53 -9.76
C GLN A 29 -4.49 -2.75 -10.90
N ARG A 30 -5.30 -2.02 -11.68
CA ARG A 30 -4.80 -1.12 -12.74
C ARG A 30 -4.87 0.33 -12.25
N LYS A 31 -3.74 1.05 -12.33
CA LYS A 31 -3.69 2.50 -12.10
C LYS A 31 -3.56 3.20 -13.45
N HIS A 32 -4.28 4.30 -13.59
CA HIS A 32 -4.18 5.21 -14.72
C HIS A 32 -4.04 6.64 -14.19
N LYS A 33 -3.01 7.35 -14.65
CA LYS A 33 -2.85 8.78 -14.39
C LYS A 33 -2.49 9.50 -15.69
N ARG A 34 -3.10 10.67 -15.90
CA ARG A 34 -2.95 11.50 -17.10
C ARG A 34 -2.42 12.88 -16.74
N GLY A 35 -2.02 13.63 -17.75
CA GLY A 35 -1.70 15.06 -17.62
C GLY A 35 -0.23 15.37 -17.32
N PHE A 36 0.68 14.42 -17.51
CA PHE A 36 2.11 14.65 -17.35
C PHE A 36 2.66 15.50 -18.50
N ALA A 37 3.65 16.35 -18.21
CA ALA A 37 4.31 17.14 -19.25
C ALA A 37 5.21 16.27 -20.13
N THR A 38 5.93 15.31 -19.53
CA THR A 38 6.84 14.42 -20.25
C THR A 38 6.60 12.94 -19.94
N LYS A 39 7.07 12.06 -20.84
CA LYS A 39 7.09 10.61 -20.61
C LYS A 39 7.93 10.25 -19.37
N ARG A 40 8.99 11.02 -19.10
CA ARG A 40 9.86 10.81 -17.94
C ARG A 40 9.11 11.03 -16.63
N ASP A 41 8.34 12.11 -16.53
CA ASP A 41 7.55 12.40 -15.32
C ASP A 41 6.49 11.31 -15.09
N ALA A 42 5.86 10.85 -16.17
CA ALA A 42 4.90 9.76 -16.12
C ALA A 42 5.55 8.45 -15.62
N LYS A 43 6.79 8.16 -16.06
CA LYS A 43 7.56 7.00 -15.62
C LYS A 43 7.99 7.13 -14.16
N GLN A 44 8.51 8.28 -13.76
CA GLN A 44 8.92 8.53 -12.38
C GLN A 44 7.74 8.35 -11.42
N PHE A 45 6.55 8.87 -11.76
CA PHE A 45 5.35 8.63 -10.98
C PHE A 45 5.01 7.13 -10.84
N MET A 46 5.12 6.35 -11.93
CA MET A 46 4.88 4.91 -11.88
C MET A 46 5.88 4.22 -10.94
N ASP A 47 7.17 4.51 -11.10
CA ASP A 47 8.25 3.90 -10.33
C ASP A 47 8.10 4.26 -8.83
N GLU A 48 7.83 5.52 -8.50
CA GLU A 48 7.56 5.99 -7.13
C GLU A 48 6.30 5.34 -6.54
N PHE A 49 5.24 5.18 -7.32
CA PHE A 49 4.01 4.54 -6.88
C PHE A 49 4.22 3.06 -6.54
N ILE A 50 4.94 2.33 -7.41
CA ILE A 50 5.27 0.92 -7.18
C ILE A 50 6.18 0.78 -5.96
N LEU A 51 7.20 1.64 -5.85
CA LEU A 51 8.10 1.64 -4.71
C LEU A 51 7.36 1.91 -3.40
N LYS A 52 6.46 2.90 -3.37
CA LYS A 52 5.62 3.19 -2.20
C LYS A 52 4.76 1.99 -1.83
N GLN A 53 4.14 1.34 -2.81
CA GLN A 53 3.33 0.16 -2.56
C GLN A 53 4.16 -1.02 -2.04
N GLN A 54 5.38 -1.21 -2.52
CA GLN A 54 6.31 -2.25 -2.06
C GLN A 54 6.91 -1.94 -0.68
N SER A 55 7.31 -0.69 -0.43
CA SER A 55 7.80 -0.24 0.87
C SER A 55 6.74 -0.40 1.95
N ASN A 56 5.46 -0.17 1.63
CA ASN A 56 4.36 -0.42 2.56
C ASN A 56 4.22 -1.90 2.93
N ILE A 57 4.67 -2.83 2.08
CA ILE A 57 4.58 -4.27 2.31
C ILE A 57 5.86 -4.80 2.98
N ASN A 58 7.02 -4.17 2.74
CA ASN A 58 8.31 -4.58 3.30
C ASN A 58 8.56 -4.09 4.73
N MET A 59 7.74 -3.18 5.28
CA MET A 59 7.88 -2.72 6.66
C MET A 59 7.52 -3.81 7.69
N SER A 60 7.96 -3.62 8.93
CA SER A 60 7.55 -4.46 10.05
C SER A 60 6.07 -4.25 10.36
N PHE A 61 5.42 -5.28 10.90
CA PHE A 61 4.02 -5.19 11.29
C PHE A 61 3.78 -4.09 12.33
N ALA A 62 4.73 -3.86 13.24
CA ALA A 62 4.66 -2.79 14.24
C ALA A 62 4.57 -1.39 13.60
N SER A 63 5.48 -1.07 12.66
CA SER A 63 5.50 0.24 11.99
C SER A 63 4.22 0.50 11.18
N PHE A 64 3.70 -0.54 10.51
CA PHE A 64 2.42 -0.45 9.83
C PHE A 64 1.26 -0.19 10.78
N LEU A 65 1.30 -0.80 11.95
CA LEU A 65 0.23 -0.66 12.92
C LEU A 65 0.15 0.78 13.45
N ASP A 66 1.29 1.46 13.54
CA ASP A 66 1.33 2.89 13.89
C ASP A 66 0.78 3.76 12.76
N GLU A 67 1.14 3.51 11.50
CA GLU A 67 0.53 4.19 10.34
C GLU A 67 -1.00 3.93 10.25
N TYR A 68 -1.43 2.70 10.54
CA TYR A 68 -2.83 2.34 10.60
C TYR A 68 -3.57 3.10 11.69
N LYS A 69 -2.98 3.22 12.90
CA LYS A 69 -3.57 3.97 14.00
C LYS A 69 -3.73 5.45 13.65
N GLU A 70 -2.71 6.09 13.09
CA GLU A 70 -2.76 7.51 12.73
C GLU A 70 -3.86 7.81 11.71
N ASN A 71 -4.01 6.97 10.68
CA ASN A 71 -5.02 7.17 9.64
C ASN A 71 -6.43 6.74 10.07
N MET A 72 -6.57 5.71 10.90
CA MET A 72 -7.89 5.16 11.25
C MET A 72 -8.49 5.78 12.51
N TYR A 73 -7.67 6.24 13.46
CA TYR A 73 -8.18 6.72 14.75
C TYR A 73 -8.66 8.17 14.70
N SER A 74 -8.32 8.94 13.65
CA SER A 74 -8.78 10.32 13.49
C SER A 74 -10.31 10.45 13.52
N ASP A 75 -11.00 9.43 13.01
CA ASP A 75 -12.45 9.48 12.79
C ASP A 75 -13.24 8.62 13.79
N LEU A 76 -12.56 7.98 14.75
CA LEU A 76 -13.16 7.02 15.68
C LEU A 76 -13.37 7.60 17.08
N ARG A 77 -14.44 7.16 17.74
CA ARG A 77 -14.67 7.46 19.17
C ARG A 77 -13.64 6.75 20.05
N ASP A 78 -13.28 7.39 21.15
CA ASP A 78 -12.28 6.90 22.11
C ASP A 78 -12.58 5.48 22.63
N SER A 79 -13.84 5.16 22.91
CA SER A 79 -14.23 3.82 23.36
C SER A 79 -13.94 2.74 22.32
N THR A 80 -14.16 3.04 21.03
CA THR A 80 -13.82 2.14 19.92
C THR A 80 -12.31 1.99 19.76
N ILE A 81 -11.58 3.10 19.92
CA ILE A 81 -10.11 3.11 19.88
C ILE A 81 -9.54 2.23 21.00
N ALA A 82 -10.05 2.36 22.23
CA ALA A 82 -9.60 1.58 23.38
C ALA A 82 -9.79 0.07 23.16
N THR A 83 -10.98 -0.34 22.68
CA THR A 83 -11.24 -1.76 22.35
C THR A 83 -10.31 -2.26 21.25
N LYS A 84 -10.09 -1.46 20.19
CA LYS A 84 -9.18 -1.84 19.10
C LYS A 84 -7.74 -1.99 19.59
N LYS A 85 -7.23 -1.03 20.40
CA LYS A 85 -5.89 -1.11 21.00
C LYS A 85 -5.75 -2.37 21.83
N HIS A 86 -6.72 -2.66 22.70
CA HIS A 86 -6.69 -3.84 23.54
C HIS A 86 -6.65 -5.14 22.74
N MET A 87 -7.51 -5.28 21.71
CA MET A 87 -7.52 -6.45 20.83
C MET A 87 -6.19 -6.64 20.10
N ILE A 88 -5.61 -5.53 19.62
CA ILE A 88 -4.33 -5.55 18.91
C ILE A 88 -3.20 -5.98 19.83
N GLU A 89 -3.13 -5.41 21.03
CA GLU A 89 -2.08 -5.70 22.01
C GLU A 89 -2.16 -7.12 22.55
N LEU A 90 -3.37 -7.62 22.81
CA LEU A 90 -3.59 -8.92 23.41
C LEU A 90 -3.46 -10.07 22.39
N HIS A 91 -3.98 -9.88 21.18
CA HIS A 91 -4.10 -10.97 20.21
C HIS A 91 -3.14 -10.84 19.04
N ILE A 92 -2.85 -9.65 18.52
CA ILE A 92 -2.15 -9.50 17.25
C ILE A 92 -0.64 -9.31 17.45
N LEU A 93 -0.24 -8.36 18.31
CA LEU A 93 1.17 -8.04 18.55
C LEU A 93 2.01 -9.24 19.02
N PRO A 94 1.54 -10.13 19.92
CA PRO A 94 2.37 -11.25 20.40
C PRO A 94 2.84 -12.19 19.29
N TYR A 95 2.12 -12.26 18.17
CA TYR A 95 2.38 -13.20 17.08
C TYR A 95 3.03 -12.54 15.85
N PHE A 96 2.70 -11.27 15.57
CA PHE A 96 3.07 -10.62 14.31
C PHE A 96 4.04 -9.44 14.46
N LYS A 97 4.26 -8.90 15.67
CA LYS A 97 5.09 -7.71 15.94
C LYS A 97 6.41 -7.68 15.15
N ASP A 98 7.19 -8.76 15.24
CA ASP A 98 8.54 -8.83 14.69
C ASP A 98 8.57 -9.38 13.25
N LYS A 99 7.42 -9.72 12.68
CA LYS A 99 7.31 -10.17 11.29
C LYS A 99 7.19 -8.98 10.36
N SER A 100 7.86 -9.09 9.20
CA SER A 100 7.53 -8.21 8.06
C SER A 100 6.15 -8.58 7.53
N ILE A 101 5.35 -7.59 7.13
CA ILE A 101 4.02 -7.82 6.56
C ILE A 101 4.09 -8.73 5.34
N SER A 102 5.08 -8.49 4.48
CA SER A 102 5.37 -9.31 3.30
C SER A 102 5.58 -10.80 3.62
N ALA A 103 6.03 -11.12 4.83
CA ALA A 103 6.36 -12.48 5.27
C ALA A 103 5.21 -13.17 6.00
N ILE A 104 4.10 -12.48 6.27
CA ILE A 104 2.93 -13.08 6.91
C ILE A 104 2.19 -13.91 5.86
N THR A 105 2.14 -15.23 6.09
CA THR A 105 1.49 -16.19 5.21
C THR A 105 0.15 -16.67 5.77
N ALA A 106 -0.66 -17.33 4.94
CA ALA A 106 -1.89 -17.98 5.40
C ALA A 106 -1.64 -19.04 6.49
N LEU A 107 -0.45 -19.66 6.53
CA LEU A 107 -0.08 -20.59 7.59
C LEU A 107 0.13 -19.88 8.92
N ASP A 108 0.70 -18.68 8.90
CA ASP A 108 0.88 -17.87 10.12
C ASP A 108 -0.47 -17.47 10.71
N ILE A 109 -1.43 -17.11 9.85
CA ILE A 109 -2.81 -16.81 10.27
C ILE A 109 -3.51 -18.04 10.85
N LYS A 110 -3.26 -19.24 10.32
CA LYS A 110 -3.82 -20.49 10.87
C LYS A 110 -3.24 -20.89 12.23
N ARG A 111 -2.03 -20.42 12.55
CA ARG A 111 -1.33 -20.75 13.80
C ARG A 111 -1.66 -19.79 14.93
N TRP A 112 -2.04 -18.57 14.57
CA TRP A 112 -2.65 -17.58 15.45
C TRP A 112 -4.09 -17.95 15.75
#